data_AF-A0A9D7MLF9-F1
#
_entry.id   AF-A0A9D7MLF9-F1
#
_cell.length_a   1.000
_cell.length_b   1.000
_cell.length_c   1.000
_cell.angle_alpha   90.00
_cell.angle_beta   90.00
_cell.angle_gamma   90.00
#
_symmetry.space_group_name_H-M   'P 1'
#
loop_
_entity.id
_entity.type
_entity.pdbx_description
1 polymer ?
#
loop_
_entity_poly.entity_id
_entity_poly.type
_entity_poly.pdbx_seq_one_letter_code
_entity_poly.pdbx_strand_id
1 'polypeptide(L)'
;MLVSDVIVENNKILEIADFAITDTVEFRSMNSAVRSTRNYSALNAGNVKSSKRILFRRGSVFYGKSEEISDELKRNQEALKIGFNKFKIIQS
;
A
#
# COMPACT_ATOMS: atom_id res chain seq x y z
N MET A 1 -7.88 -14.14 -0.95
CA MET A 1 -6.49 -13.78 -0.55
C MET A 1 -6.55 -13.04 0.78
N LEU A 2 -5.79 -13.48 1.79
CA LEU A 2 -5.63 -12.77 3.07
C LEU A 2 -4.48 -11.78 2.97
N VAL A 3 -4.68 -10.55 3.45
CA VAL A 3 -3.65 -9.51 3.38
C VAL A 3 -3.27 -8.95 4.76
N SER A 4 -2.01 -8.52 4.89
CA SER A 4 -1.55 -7.64 5.97
C SER A 4 -2.12 -6.24 5.79
N ASP A 5 -1.62 -5.24 6.52
CA ASP A 5 -1.91 -3.85 6.17
C ASP A 5 -1.46 -3.58 4.72
N VAL A 6 -2.37 -3.05 3.90
CA VAL A 6 -2.14 -2.81 2.47
C VAL A 6 -2.30 -1.33 2.15
N ILE A 7 -1.29 -0.80 1.47
CA ILE A 7 -1.28 0.52 0.86
C ILE A 7 -1.33 0.34 -0.65
N VAL A 8 -2.44 0.74 -1.26
CA VAL A 8 -2.62 0.73 -2.72
C VAL A 8 -2.93 2.14 -3.19
N GLU A 9 -2.44 2.50 -4.37
CA GLU A 9 -2.76 3.80 -4.97
C GLU A 9 -4.16 3.75 -5.59
N ASN A 10 -4.97 4.78 -5.30
CA ASN A 10 -6.26 5.04 -5.92
C ASN A 10 -7.28 3.88 -5.87
N ASN A 11 -7.29 3.06 -4.82
CA ASN A 11 -8.28 1.99 -4.63
C ASN A 11 -8.44 0.98 -5.77
N LYS A 12 -7.48 0.89 -6.72
CA LYS A 12 -7.55 -0.03 -7.87
C LYS A 12 -7.82 -1.49 -7.49
N ILE A 13 -7.37 -1.91 -6.31
CA ILE A 13 -7.60 -3.28 -5.83
C ILE A 13 -9.08 -3.58 -5.58
N LEU A 14 -9.91 -2.57 -5.28
CA LEU A 14 -11.35 -2.71 -5.11
C LEU A 14 -12.07 -2.82 -6.46
N GLU A 15 -11.49 -2.29 -7.55
CA GLU A 15 -12.04 -2.41 -8.90
C GLU A 15 -11.74 -3.80 -9.50
N ILE A 16 -10.61 -4.41 -9.10
CA ILE A 16 -10.15 -5.72 -9.58
C ILE A 16 -10.79 -6.86 -8.77
N ALA A 17 -11.10 -6.63 -7.49
CA ALA A 17 -11.69 -7.65 -6.63
C ALA A 17 -13.18 -7.84 -6.94
N ASP A 18 -13.62 -9.09 -7.05
CA ASP A 18 -15.04 -9.44 -7.14
C ASP A 18 -15.77 -9.15 -5.82
N PHE A 19 -15.06 -9.37 -4.71
CA PHE A 19 -15.57 -9.11 -3.37
C PHE A 19 -14.43 -8.81 -2.39
N ALA A 20 -14.68 -7.92 -1.42
CA ALA A 20 -13.72 -7.57 -0.40
C ALA A 20 -14.38 -7.48 0.98
N ILE A 21 -13.76 -8.12 1.98
CA ILE A 21 -14.05 -7.88 3.40
C ILE A 21 -12.88 -7.07 3.94
N THR A 22 -13.08 -5.79 4.16
CA THR A 22 -11.99 -4.91 4.57
C THR A 22 -12.50 -3.75 5.42
N ASP A 23 -11.67 -3.36 6.39
CA ASP A 23 -11.76 -2.07 7.06
C ASP A 23 -10.74 -1.11 6.45
N THR A 24 -11.20 0.05 6.01
CA THR A 24 -10.33 1.11 5.49
C THR A 24 -10.05 2.16 6.55
N VAL A 25 -8.81 2.67 6.56
CA VAL A 25 -8.40 3.78 7.42
C VAL A 25 -7.72 4.84 6.56
N GLU A 26 -8.08 6.11 6.78
CA GLU A 26 -7.31 7.22 6.22
C GLU A 26 -5.93 7.25 6.86
N PHE A 27 -4.91 6.91 6.09
CA PHE A 27 -3.52 6.95 6.53
C PHE A 27 -2.80 8.12 5.89
N ARG A 28 -2.14 8.94 6.71
CA ARG A 28 -1.24 9.99 6.21
C ARG A 28 0.14 9.38 6.02
N SER A 29 0.59 9.32 4.78
CA SER A 29 1.96 8.98 4.46
C SER A 29 2.89 10.07 5.02
N MET A 30 3.62 9.76 6.10
CA MET A 30 4.77 10.57 6.47
C MET A 30 5.89 10.25 5.48
N ASN A 31 6.14 11.16 4.55
CA ASN A 31 7.35 11.10 3.73
C ASN A 31 8.53 11.33 4.67
N SER A 32 9.07 10.26 5.26
CA SER A 32 10.32 10.35 6.00
C SER A 32 11.41 10.52 4.95
N ALA A 33 11.98 11.71 4.87
CA ALA A 33 13.16 11.97 4.07
C ALA A 33 14.38 11.31 4.74
N VAL A 34 14.42 9.97 4.81
CA VAL A 34 15.69 9.25 5.01
C VAL A 34 16.42 9.23 3.66
N ARG A 35 16.61 10.40 3.07
CA ARG A 35 17.63 10.54 2.03
C ARG A 35 18.96 10.60 2.77
N SER A 36 19.86 9.67 2.45
CA SER A 36 21.29 9.77 2.77
C SER A 36 21.91 10.94 1.98
N THR A 37 21.43 12.16 2.22
CA THR A 37 21.91 13.38 1.58
C THR A 37 22.78 14.11 2.58
N ARG A 38 24.08 14.12 2.31
CA ARG A 38 25.07 15.02 2.92
C ARG A 38 24.79 16.51 2.64
N ASN A 39 23.82 16.83 1.78
CA ASN A 39 23.45 18.17 1.38
C ASN A 39 22.14 18.60 2.04
N TYR A 40 22.27 19.35 3.13
CA TYR A 40 21.18 20.01 3.86
C TYR A 40 20.47 21.11 3.05
N SER A 41 21.07 21.57 1.94
CA SER A 41 20.48 22.58 1.04
C SER A 41 19.26 22.08 0.25
N ALA A 42 19.04 20.76 0.16
CA ALA A 42 17.87 20.17 -0.49
C ALA A 42 16.62 20.07 0.42
N LEU A 43 16.75 20.33 1.73
CA LEU A 43 15.62 20.35 2.67
C LEU A 43 14.64 21.52 2.40
N ASN A 44 15.08 22.56 1.68
CA ASN A 44 14.25 23.69 1.29
C ASN A 44 13.54 23.49 -0.07
N ALA A 45 13.90 22.46 -0.83
CA ALA A 45 13.33 22.18 -2.14
C ALA A 45 12.15 21.21 -2.03
N GLY A 46 11.03 21.72 -1.52
CA GLY A 46 9.73 21.06 -1.63
C GLY A 46 9.37 20.22 -0.41
N ASN A 47 8.65 20.85 0.51
CA ASN A 47 7.70 20.15 1.38
C ASN A 47 6.68 19.41 0.49
N VAL A 48 7.01 18.21 0.03
CA VAL A 48 6.05 17.31 -0.62
C VAL A 48 5.00 16.99 0.44
N LYS A 49 3.84 17.67 0.35
CA LYS A 49 2.73 17.51 1.26
C LYS A 49 2.45 16.02 1.46
N SER A 50 2.29 15.62 2.72
CA SER A 50 1.85 14.27 3.10
C SER A 50 0.65 13.88 2.25
N SER A 51 0.78 12.81 1.46
CA SER A 51 -0.33 12.29 0.67
C SER A 51 -1.24 11.48 1.59
N LYS A 52 -2.55 11.77 1.52
CA LYS A 52 -3.56 10.88 2.10
C LYS A 52 -3.59 9.61 1.26
N ARG A 53 -3.42 8.46 1.90
CA ARG A 53 -3.54 7.14 1.28
C ARG A 53 -4.59 6.36 2.05
N ILE A 54 -5.30 5.49 1.35
CA ILE A 54 -6.21 4.54 1.99
C ILE A 54 -5.39 3.32 2.38
N LEU A 55 -5.48 2.96 3.65
CA LEU A 55 -4.89 1.74 4.20
C LEU A 55 -6.00 0.72 4.40
N PHE A 56 -5.85 -0.45 3.79
CA PHE A 56 -6.68 -1.61 4.13
C PHE A 56 -6.05 -2.31 5.32
N ARG A 57 -6.81 -2.50 6.39
CA ARG A 57 -6.29 -3.11 7.63
C ARG A 57 -5.87 -4.55 7.44
N ARG A 58 -4.90 -4.98 8.25
CA ARG A 58 -4.54 -6.39 8.40
C ARG A 58 -5.78 -7.24 8.70
N GLY A 59 -5.85 -8.39 8.03
CA GLY A 59 -7.01 -9.28 8.12
C GLY A 59 -8.05 -9.00 7.03
N SER A 60 -7.84 -7.97 6.21
CA SER A 60 -8.66 -7.79 5.02
C SER A 60 -8.54 -8.99 4.08
N VAL A 61 -9.64 -9.31 3.42
CA VAL A 61 -9.75 -10.41 2.46
C VAL A 61 -10.21 -9.84 1.13
N PHE A 62 -9.45 -10.12 0.08
CA PHE A 62 -9.85 -9.84 -1.30
C PHE A 62 -10.12 -11.15 -2.03
N TYR A 63 -11.28 -11.25 -2.68
CA TYR A 63 -11.68 -12.37 -3.50
C TYR A 63 -11.77 -11.93 -4.96
N GLY A 64 -11.24 -12.76 -5.85
CA GLY A 64 -11.22 -12.52 -7.29
C GLY A 64 -10.03 -13.21 -7.96
N LYS A 65 -9.70 -12.76 -9.16
CA LYS A 65 -8.55 -13.28 -9.92
C LYS A 65 -7.24 -13.03 -9.15
N SER A 66 -6.63 -14.12 -8.68
CA SER A 66 -5.46 -14.06 -7.80
C SER A 66 -4.25 -13.38 -8.45
N GLU A 67 -4.07 -13.52 -9.76
CA GLU A 67 -2.97 -12.93 -10.52
C GLU A 67 -3.05 -11.40 -10.50
N GLU A 68 -4.18 -10.85 -10.97
CA GLU A 68 -4.42 -9.41 -11.07
C GLU A 68 -4.33 -8.71 -9.71
N ILE A 69 -4.92 -9.30 -8.66
CA ILE A 69 -4.84 -8.78 -7.29
C ILE A 69 -3.39 -8.84 -6.77
N SER A 70 -2.66 -9.92 -7.04
CA SER A 70 -1.28 -10.06 -6.57
C SER A 70 -0.33 -9.08 -7.25
N ASP A 71 -0.55 -8.79 -8.52
CA ASP A 71 0.27 -7.85 -9.29
C ASP A 71 0.05 -6.41 -8.83
N GLU A 72 -1.19 -6.04 -8.49
CA GLU A 72 -1.48 -4.73 -7.91
C GLU A 72 -0.83 -4.57 -6.53
N LEU A 73 -0.88 -5.60 -5.67
CA LEU A 73 -0.23 -5.60 -4.36
C LEU A 73 1.30 -5.49 -4.46
N LYS A 74 1.89 -6.11 -5.49
CA LYS A 74 3.34 -6.09 -5.75
C LYS A 74 3.85 -4.81 -6.41
N ARG A 75 2.96 -4.03 -7.04
CA ARG A 75 3.33 -2.80 -7.76
C ARG A 75 4.06 -1.80 -6.86
N ASN A 76 3.67 -1.71 -5.59
CA ASN A 76 4.32 -0.84 -4.60
C ASN A 76 5.47 -1.56 -3.87
N GLN A 77 6.64 -1.64 -4.53
CA GLN A 77 7.82 -2.31 -3.97
C GLN A 77 8.37 -1.63 -2.70
N GLU A 78 8.20 -0.31 -2.56
CA GLU A 78 8.63 0.41 -1.37
C GLU A 78 7.83 -0.06 -0.15
N ALA A 79 6.49 -0.12 -0.27
CA ALA A 79 5.60 -0.64 0.77
C ALA A 79 5.96 -2.08 1.17
N LEU A 80 6.31 -2.94 0.21
CA LEU A 80 6.75 -4.31 0.48
C LEU A 80 8.04 -4.39 1.30
N LYS A 81 8.99 -3.46 1.11
CA LYS A 81 10.27 -3.39 1.84
C LYS A 81 10.07 -2.96 3.29
N ILE A 82 9.12 -2.07 3.54
CA ILE A 82 8.79 -1.57 4.89
C ILE A 82 7.74 -2.43 5.62
N GLY A 83 7.36 -3.58 5.05
CA GLY A 83 6.51 -4.58 5.73
C GLY A 83 5.01 -4.50 5.42
N PHE A 84 4.58 -3.59 4.56
CA PHE A 84 3.20 -3.51 4.06
C PHE A 84 2.99 -4.45 2.86
N ASN A 85 1.74 -4.59 2.41
CA ASN A 85 1.32 -5.35 1.22
C ASN A 85 1.74 -6.83 1.22
N LYS A 86 1.91 -7.45 2.40
CA LYS A 86 2.12 -8.89 2.52
C LYS A 86 0.79 -9.60 2.34
N PHE A 87 0.79 -10.73 1.67
CA PHE A 87 -0.44 -11.47 1.41
C PHE A 87 -0.19 -12.97 1.38
N LYS A 88 -1.26 -13.72 1.64
CA LYS A 88 -1.30 -15.17 1.50
C LYS A 88 -2.48 -15.54 0.60
N ILE A 89 -2.18 -16.29 -0.45
CA ILE A 89 -3.21 -16.89 -1.30
C ILE A 89 -3.77 -18.09 -0.52
N ILE A 90 -5.09 -18.11 -0.32
CA ILE A 90 -5.78 -19.28 0.18
C ILE A 90 -6.32 -19.97 -1.06
N GLN A 91 -5.73 -21.11 -1.42
CA GLN A 91 -6.28 -22.00 -2.44
C GLN A 91 -7.18 -23.00 -1.74
N SER A 92 -8.39 -23.15 -2.26
CA SER A 92 -9.30 -24.27 -1.95
C SER A 92 -9.13 -25.37 -2.98
#